data_AF-A0A7X7P4W8-F1
#
_entry.id   AF-A0A7X7P4W8-F1
#
_cell.length_a   1.000
_cell.length_b   1.000
_cell.length_c   1.000
_cell.angle_alpha   90.00
_cell.angle_beta   90.00
_cell.angle_gamma   90.00
#
_symmetry.space_group_name_H-M   'P 1'
#
loop_
_entity.id
_entity.type
_entity.pdbx_description
1 polymer ?
#
loop_
_entity_poly.entity_id
_entity_poly.type
_entity_poly.pdbx_seq_one_letter_code
_entity_poly.pdbx_strand_id
1 'polypeptide(L)'
;MKKAIAILLALAALGASGQAEHPNPEDSGSEGTAGPSWGTRLLWYAPNRILDLLDMFRLRLRVGPGLAANVRMTDYGAFYIGHYDSVYAGLPGPRGAHRLRLPAGMESLHGVVMAGVDATDETRHGPEYGPAEVAAGVQLLLAGAEAGVDPSEIGDFIAGLFLFDPRGDDVPRPRPELPETTSAISLGEGTGVFAVEPKPDRFDSMGARMDYLHLNVQRRISEPLRATDAYFADDSEVPIVPPQTQIRLGLYGTVRKYRKFEFELMPNMEMDVELPNLKRRLRVFVETARANDLPERAVTDQDESGVNVGARKWFERINLSADVGVKATW
;
A
#
# COMPACT_ATOMS: atom_id res chain seq x y z
N MET A 1 -5.37 16.27 36.62
CA MET A 1 -5.62 14.82 36.41
C MET A 1 -7.06 14.46 36.01
N LYS A 2 -8.08 15.31 36.17
CA LYS A 2 -9.45 15.02 35.68
C LYS A 2 -9.71 15.31 34.19
N LYS A 3 -8.75 15.93 33.47
CA LYS A 3 -8.85 16.25 32.02
C LYS A 3 -8.28 15.17 31.09
N ALA A 4 -7.53 14.18 31.61
CA ALA A 4 -6.95 13.11 30.80
C ALA A 4 -7.93 11.97 30.50
N ILE A 5 -8.97 11.80 31.31
CA ILE A 5 -9.96 10.71 31.17
C ILE A 5 -11.05 11.08 30.13
N ALA A 6 -11.27 12.38 29.85
CA ALA A 6 -12.21 12.82 28.82
C ALA A 6 -11.70 12.63 27.38
N ILE A 7 -10.37 12.57 27.18
CA ILE A 7 -9.75 12.44 25.85
C ILE A 7 -9.80 10.99 25.36
N LEU A 8 -9.74 10.01 26.27
CA LEU A 8 -9.91 8.58 25.94
C LEU A 8 -11.37 8.20 25.61
N LEU A 9 -12.35 8.98 26.07
CA LEU A 9 -13.76 8.80 25.71
C LEU A 9 -14.17 9.55 24.43
N ALA A 10 -13.44 10.59 24.03
CA ALA A 10 -13.68 11.30 22.78
C ALA A 10 -13.12 10.58 21.54
N LEU A 11 -12.05 9.80 21.67
CA LEU A 11 -11.53 8.97 20.56
C LEU A 11 -12.40 7.74 20.25
N ALA A 12 -13.27 7.33 21.17
CA ALA A 12 -14.26 6.26 20.93
C ALA A 12 -15.57 6.78 20.30
N ALA A 13 -15.76 8.10 20.19
CA ALA A 13 -17.02 8.71 19.73
C ALA A 13 -16.94 9.36 18.34
N LEU A 14 -15.77 9.37 17.68
CA LEU A 14 -15.59 9.92 16.32
C LEU A 14 -15.80 8.88 15.19
N GLY A 15 -16.47 7.76 15.49
CA GLY A 15 -16.89 6.76 14.49
C GLY A 15 -18.36 6.83 14.08
N ALA A 16 -19.11 7.85 14.52
CA ALA A 16 -20.56 7.92 14.32
C ALA A 16 -20.99 9.28 13.77
N SER A 17 -20.96 9.44 12.45
CA SER A 17 -21.68 10.52 11.77
C SER A 17 -22.20 10.08 10.40
N GLY A 18 -23.51 9.85 10.34
CA GLY A 18 -24.36 10.29 9.23
C GLY A 18 -24.40 9.43 7.97
N GLN A 19 -24.95 8.21 8.04
CA GLN A 19 -25.64 7.65 6.88
C GLN A 19 -26.93 8.44 6.65
N ALA A 20 -27.06 9.02 5.46
CA ALA A 20 -28.32 9.58 4.99
C ALA A 20 -29.39 8.47 4.97
N GLU A 21 -30.55 8.75 5.57
CA GLU A 21 -31.75 7.90 5.48
C GLU A 21 -32.17 7.78 4.01
N HIS A 22 -31.86 6.63 3.40
CA HIS A 22 -32.60 6.18 2.23
C HIS A 22 -33.97 5.66 2.69
N PRO A 23 -35.07 6.01 1.98
CA PRO A 23 -36.40 5.55 2.34
C PRO A 23 -36.49 4.02 2.29
N ASN A 24 -37.01 3.48 3.39
CA ASN A 24 -37.19 2.08 3.71
C ASN A 24 -38.18 1.40 2.74
N PRO A 25 -37.78 0.39 1.94
CA PRO A 25 -38.73 -0.53 1.33
C PRO A 25 -39.03 -1.64 2.33
N GLU A 26 -39.91 -1.36 3.30
CA GLU A 26 -40.63 -2.43 4.00
C GLU A 26 -41.58 -3.10 3.01
N ASP A 27 -41.22 -4.30 2.54
CA ASP A 27 -42.09 -5.49 2.40
C ASP A 27 -41.51 -6.50 1.38
N SER A 28 -40.41 -7.18 1.74
CA SER A 28 -40.14 -8.50 1.18
C SER A 28 -39.50 -9.40 2.24
N GLY A 29 -40.32 -10.32 2.75
CA GLY A 29 -40.01 -11.54 3.49
C GLY A 29 -38.64 -11.64 4.15
N SER A 30 -38.59 -11.37 5.46
CA SER A 30 -37.48 -11.75 6.31
C SER A 30 -37.37 -13.29 6.41
N GLU A 31 -36.67 -13.92 5.47
CA GLU A 31 -36.01 -15.20 5.75
C GLU A 31 -34.89 -14.93 6.73
N GLY A 32 -35.11 -15.27 8.00
CA GLY A 32 -34.08 -15.20 9.03
C GLY A 32 -32.90 -16.08 8.65
N THR A 33 -31.81 -15.48 8.19
CA THR A 33 -30.52 -16.15 8.03
C THR A 33 -29.98 -16.45 9.42
N ALA A 34 -30.44 -17.56 10.00
CA ALA A 34 -29.83 -18.14 11.19
C ALA A 34 -28.33 -18.31 10.88
N GLY A 35 -27.48 -17.59 11.64
CA GLY A 35 -26.03 -17.68 11.47
C GLY A 35 -25.55 -19.14 11.52
N PRO A 36 -24.43 -19.47 10.86
CA PRO A 36 -23.99 -20.85 10.71
C PRO A 36 -23.91 -21.55 12.07
N SER A 37 -24.49 -22.74 12.14
CA SER A 37 -24.57 -23.53 13.36
C SER A 37 -23.18 -23.76 13.96
N TRP A 38 -23.09 -23.88 15.28
CA TRP A 38 -21.82 -24.14 15.97
C TRP A 38 -21.13 -25.41 15.43
N GLY A 39 -21.90 -26.44 15.06
CA GLY A 39 -21.37 -27.67 14.44
C GLY A 39 -20.76 -27.42 13.06
N THR A 40 -21.33 -26.50 12.26
CA THR A 40 -20.76 -26.09 10.97
C THR A 40 -19.42 -25.40 11.17
N ARG A 41 -19.29 -24.50 12.15
CA ARG A 41 -18.02 -23.85 12.47
C ARG A 41 -16.94 -24.84 12.89
N LEU A 42 -17.31 -25.83 13.71
CA LEU A 42 -16.37 -26.88 14.13
C LEU A 42 -15.91 -27.77 12.97
N LEU A 43 -16.82 -28.09 12.03
CA LEU A 43 -16.49 -28.87 10.84
C LEU A 43 -15.49 -28.12 9.92
N TRP A 44 -15.67 -26.82 9.76
CA TRP A 44 -14.82 -25.97 8.92
C TRP A 44 -13.53 -25.51 9.59
N TYR A 45 -13.42 -25.64 10.91
CA TYR A 45 -12.24 -25.22 11.67
C TYR A 45 -10.92 -25.74 11.08
N ALA A 46 -10.77 -27.06 10.95
CA ALA A 46 -9.51 -27.66 10.50
C ALA A 46 -9.21 -27.38 9.01
N PRO A 47 -10.16 -27.51 8.06
CA PRO A 47 -9.95 -27.08 6.68
C PRO A 47 -9.54 -25.61 6.56
N ASN A 48 -10.18 -24.70 7.30
CA ASN A 48 -9.84 -23.28 7.22
C ASN A 48 -8.43 -23.01 7.70
N ARG A 49 -8.00 -23.59 8.84
CA ARG A 49 -6.63 -23.39 9.33
C ARG A 49 -5.57 -23.81 8.30
N ILE A 50 -5.83 -24.87 7.52
CA ILE A 50 -4.93 -25.28 6.43
C ILE A 50 -4.94 -24.24 5.31
N LEU A 51 -6.12 -23.76 4.93
CA LEU A 51 -6.25 -22.80 3.85
C LEU A 51 -5.65 -21.43 4.22
N ASP A 52 -5.84 -20.96 5.44
CA ASP A 52 -5.26 -19.69 5.94
C ASP A 52 -3.74 -19.79 6.00
N LEU A 53 -3.20 -20.96 6.41
CA LEU A 53 -1.76 -21.21 6.36
C LEU A 53 -1.20 -21.16 4.93
N LEU A 54 -1.94 -21.65 3.94
CA LEU A 54 -1.53 -21.59 2.53
C LEU A 54 -1.62 -20.17 1.98
N ASP A 55 -2.58 -19.38 2.44
CA ASP A 55 -2.80 -17.99 2.02
C ASP A 55 -1.77 -17.01 2.57
N MET A 56 -1.21 -17.31 3.74
CA MET A 56 -0.10 -16.55 4.31
C MET A 56 1.08 -16.43 3.35
N PHE A 57 1.27 -17.41 2.46
CA PHE A 57 2.43 -17.50 1.58
C PHE A 57 2.03 -17.46 0.10
N ARG A 58 2.70 -16.60 -0.65
CA ARG A 58 2.76 -16.70 -2.10
C ARG A 58 4.09 -17.33 -2.48
N LEU A 59 4.04 -18.33 -3.34
CA LEU A 59 5.24 -18.90 -3.94
C LEU A 59 4.88 -19.43 -5.32
N ARG A 60 5.28 -18.73 -6.38
CA ARG A 60 4.93 -19.09 -7.75
C ARG A 60 6.18 -19.25 -8.60
N LEU A 61 6.18 -20.28 -9.42
CA LEU A 61 7.07 -20.42 -10.56
C LEU A 61 6.28 -20.11 -11.82
N ARG A 62 6.85 -19.28 -12.68
CA ARG A 62 6.23 -18.79 -13.91
C ARG A 62 7.03 -19.23 -15.12
N VAL A 63 6.34 -19.69 -16.16
CA VAL A 63 6.93 -20.04 -17.45
C VAL A 63 6.17 -19.32 -18.55
N GLY A 64 6.87 -18.47 -19.30
CA GLY A 64 6.32 -17.70 -20.40
C GLY A 64 7.13 -16.44 -20.71
N PRO A 65 6.92 -15.83 -21.89
CA PRO A 65 7.67 -14.66 -22.33
C PRO A 65 7.39 -13.43 -21.44
N GLY A 66 8.44 -12.75 -21.02
CA GLY A 66 8.32 -11.48 -20.31
C GLY A 66 9.61 -10.98 -19.67
N LEU A 67 9.60 -9.70 -19.32
CA LEU A 67 10.61 -9.06 -18.49
C LEU A 67 9.88 -8.21 -17.47
N ALA A 68 9.98 -8.58 -16.19
CA ALA A 68 9.38 -7.83 -15.12
C ALA A 68 10.14 -7.96 -13.81
N ALA A 69 10.03 -6.94 -12.98
CA ALA A 69 10.50 -6.93 -11.60
C ALA A 69 9.40 -6.35 -10.71
N ASN A 70 9.20 -6.97 -9.56
CA ASN A 70 8.25 -6.50 -8.57
C ASN A 70 8.84 -6.58 -7.16
N VAL A 71 8.53 -5.57 -6.37
CA VAL A 71 8.81 -5.51 -4.94
C VAL A 71 7.62 -4.81 -4.30
N ARG A 72 7.05 -5.42 -3.28
CA ARG A 72 5.94 -4.87 -2.51
C ARG A 72 6.29 -4.97 -1.04
N MET A 73 6.08 -3.89 -0.30
CA MET A 73 6.18 -3.88 1.16
C MET A 73 4.83 -3.62 1.86
N THR A 74 3.81 -3.26 1.10
CA THR A 74 2.37 -3.14 1.41
C THR A 74 1.72 -2.62 0.12
N ASP A 75 0.41 -2.38 0.14
CA ASP A 75 -0.23 -1.60 -0.94
C ASP A 75 0.49 -0.25 -1.19
N TYR A 76 0.80 0.52 -0.15
CA TYR A 76 1.49 1.82 -0.29
C TYR A 76 2.95 1.73 -0.75
N GLY A 77 3.62 0.61 -0.47
CA GLY A 77 5.02 0.36 -0.81
C GLY A 77 5.20 -0.55 -2.01
N ALA A 78 4.26 -0.54 -2.97
CA ALA A 78 4.30 -1.40 -4.15
C ALA A 78 5.06 -0.75 -5.32
N PHE A 79 6.00 -1.51 -5.88
CA PHE A 79 6.75 -1.18 -7.09
C PHE A 79 6.69 -2.36 -8.06
N TYR A 80 6.24 -2.09 -9.27
CA TYR A 80 6.21 -3.04 -10.37
C TYR A 80 6.68 -2.34 -11.63
N ILE A 81 7.49 -3.02 -12.43
CA ILE A 81 7.79 -2.58 -13.78
C ILE A 81 7.99 -3.80 -14.67
N GLY A 82 7.33 -3.83 -15.82
CA GLY A 82 7.59 -4.83 -16.84
C GLY A 82 6.37 -5.27 -17.62
N HIS A 83 6.51 -6.40 -18.28
CA HIS A 83 5.48 -7.05 -19.07
C HIS A 83 5.74 -8.54 -19.07
N TYR A 84 4.73 -9.35 -18.78
CA TYR A 84 4.79 -10.79 -18.99
C TYR A 84 3.44 -11.41 -19.33
N ASP A 85 3.51 -12.52 -20.04
CA ASP A 85 2.42 -13.49 -20.24
C ASP A 85 2.96 -14.87 -19.86
N SER A 86 2.42 -15.48 -18.82
CA SER A 86 2.99 -16.70 -18.26
C SER A 86 1.93 -17.69 -17.78
N VAL A 87 2.30 -18.96 -17.74
CA VAL A 87 1.61 -19.97 -16.93
C VAL A 87 2.36 -20.05 -15.61
N TYR A 88 1.64 -20.05 -14.49
CA TYR A 88 2.21 -20.22 -13.17
C TYR A 88 1.81 -21.55 -12.55
N ALA A 89 2.66 -22.04 -11.64
CA ALA A 89 2.35 -23.10 -10.70
C ALA A 89 2.94 -22.74 -9.31
N GLY A 90 2.19 -23.04 -8.25
CA GLY A 90 2.60 -22.83 -6.87
C GLY A 90 1.48 -22.33 -5.96
N LEU A 91 1.86 -21.68 -4.85
CA LEU A 91 0.93 -21.11 -3.88
C LEU A 91 0.43 -19.75 -4.38
N PRO A 92 -0.90 -19.59 -4.57
CA PRO A 92 -1.48 -18.39 -5.14
C PRO A 92 -1.50 -17.20 -4.17
N GLY A 93 -1.20 -17.39 -2.89
CA GLY A 93 -1.25 -16.33 -1.88
C GLY A 93 -2.70 -16.00 -1.44
N PRO A 94 -2.92 -14.79 -0.85
CA PRO A 94 -4.16 -14.43 -0.15
C PRO A 94 -5.43 -14.58 -1.00
N ARG A 95 -6.48 -15.23 -0.46
CA ARG A 95 -7.73 -15.54 -1.19
C ARG A 95 -8.75 -14.39 -1.26
N GLY A 96 -8.52 -13.26 -0.57
CA GLY A 96 -9.42 -12.11 -0.61
C GLY A 96 -10.88 -12.49 -0.33
N ALA A 97 -11.85 -11.92 -1.08
CA ALA A 97 -13.29 -12.19 -0.92
C ALA A 97 -13.72 -13.58 -1.46
N HIS A 98 -13.17 -14.64 -0.88
CA HIS A 98 -13.60 -16.04 -1.02
C HIS A 98 -13.44 -16.67 -2.43
N ARG A 99 -12.41 -16.28 -3.20
CA ARG A 99 -12.09 -16.99 -4.45
C ARG A 99 -11.06 -18.08 -4.17
N LEU A 100 -11.46 -19.34 -4.30
CA LEU A 100 -10.50 -20.45 -4.30
C LEU A 100 -9.60 -20.30 -5.52
N ARG A 101 -8.32 -20.00 -5.29
CA ARG A 101 -7.34 -19.91 -6.35
C ARG A 101 -6.66 -21.26 -6.55
N LEU A 102 -6.66 -21.70 -7.79
CA LEU A 102 -5.97 -22.94 -8.16
C LEU A 102 -4.45 -22.73 -8.03
N PRO A 103 -3.70 -23.78 -7.65
CA PRO A 103 -2.24 -23.71 -7.55
C PRO A 103 -1.55 -23.67 -8.93
N ALA A 104 -2.30 -23.54 -10.01
CA ALA A 104 -1.78 -23.33 -11.35
C ALA A 104 -2.79 -22.55 -12.19
N GLY A 105 -2.29 -21.70 -13.09
CA GLY A 105 -3.13 -20.87 -13.93
C GLY A 105 -2.34 -20.08 -14.96
N MET A 106 -3.05 -19.31 -15.78
CA MET A 106 -2.44 -18.30 -16.64
C MET A 106 -2.37 -17.00 -15.87
N GLU A 107 -1.37 -16.18 -16.15
CA GLU A 107 -1.20 -14.85 -15.57
C GLU A 107 -0.54 -13.91 -16.58
N SER A 108 -1.10 -12.72 -16.73
CA SER A 108 -0.48 -11.65 -17.50
C SER A 108 -0.53 -10.35 -16.72
N LEU A 109 0.51 -9.52 -16.88
CA LEU A 109 0.55 -8.22 -16.24
C LEU A 109 1.47 -7.30 -17.04
N HIS A 110 0.94 -6.15 -17.44
CA HIS A 110 1.65 -5.21 -18.31
C HIS A 110 1.70 -3.82 -17.69
N GLY A 111 2.93 -3.40 -17.38
CA GLY A 111 3.38 -2.02 -17.26
C GLY A 111 3.98 -1.63 -15.91
N VAL A 112 3.39 -0.70 -15.14
CA VAL A 112 4.08 -0.04 -14.00
C VAL A 112 3.15 0.18 -12.80
N VAL A 113 3.64 -0.10 -11.60
CA VAL A 113 3.04 0.31 -10.31
C VAL A 113 4.09 1.08 -9.52
N MET A 114 3.69 2.19 -8.89
CA MET A 114 4.57 2.99 -8.06
C MET A 114 3.82 3.51 -6.83
N ALA A 115 4.39 3.32 -5.64
CA ALA A 115 3.80 3.77 -4.38
C ALA A 115 2.32 3.34 -4.20
N GLY A 116 1.98 2.14 -4.69
CA GLY A 116 0.60 1.61 -4.67
C GLY A 116 -0.33 2.14 -5.75
N VAL A 117 0.10 3.09 -6.56
CA VAL A 117 -0.66 3.53 -7.73
C VAL A 117 -0.43 2.53 -8.84
N ASP A 118 -1.48 1.79 -9.17
CA ASP A 118 -1.47 0.80 -10.22
C ASP A 118 -1.77 1.45 -11.56
N ALA A 119 -0.76 1.55 -12.41
CA ALA A 119 -0.97 1.97 -13.78
C ALA A 119 -1.01 0.79 -14.75
N THR A 120 -1.00 -0.48 -14.34
CA THR A 120 -0.99 -1.68 -15.23
C THR A 120 -2.20 -1.77 -16.15
N ASP A 121 -2.10 -2.47 -17.27
CA ASP A 121 -3.28 -2.70 -18.12
C ASP A 121 -4.18 -3.74 -17.45
N GLU A 122 -5.49 -3.62 -17.64
CA GLU A 122 -6.41 -4.67 -17.26
C GLU A 122 -6.18 -5.92 -18.12
N THR A 123 -5.79 -6.97 -17.42
CA THR A 123 -5.52 -8.27 -18.00
C THR A 123 -6.53 -9.28 -17.46
N ARG A 124 -7.01 -10.17 -18.34
CA ARG A 124 -7.95 -11.23 -17.99
C ARG A 124 -7.50 -12.09 -16.79
N HIS A 125 -6.19 -12.23 -16.61
CA HIS A 125 -5.58 -13.04 -15.57
C HIS A 125 -4.50 -12.26 -14.82
N GLY A 126 -4.84 -11.12 -14.23
CA GLY A 126 -3.89 -10.37 -13.40
C GLY A 126 -3.59 -11.06 -12.06
N PRO A 127 -2.42 -10.86 -11.47
CA PRO A 127 -2.19 -11.22 -10.07
C PRO A 127 -3.04 -10.36 -9.14
N GLU A 128 -3.75 -11.03 -8.25
CA GLU A 128 -4.47 -10.37 -7.16
C GLU A 128 -3.59 -10.42 -5.89
N TYR A 129 -3.36 -9.29 -5.25
CA TYR A 129 -2.47 -9.14 -4.10
C TYR A 129 -3.20 -8.66 -2.85
N GLY A 130 -2.71 -9.08 -1.67
CA GLY A 130 -3.24 -8.62 -0.39
C GLY A 130 -2.79 -7.20 -0.04
N PRO A 131 -3.57 -6.45 0.77
CA PRO A 131 -3.27 -5.06 1.12
C PRO A 131 -2.01 -4.90 1.99
N ALA A 132 -1.71 -5.90 2.82
CA ALA A 132 -0.53 -5.92 3.68
C ALA A 132 0.60 -6.79 3.13
N GLU A 133 0.44 -7.35 1.92
CA GLU A 133 1.38 -8.33 1.37
C GLU A 133 2.78 -7.72 1.15
N VAL A 134 3.79 -8.42 1.63
CA VAL A 134 5.21 -8.17 1.35
C VAL A 134 5.67 -9.22 0.35
N ALA A 135 6.03 -8.80 -0.86
CA ALA A 135 6.36 -9.72 -1.94
C ALA A 135 7.54 -9.22 -2.79
N ALA A 136 8.25 -10.15 -3.40
CA ALA A 136 9.27 -9.87 -4.38
C ALA A 136 9.25 -10.93 -5.49
N GLY A 137 9.59 -10.51 -6.69
CA GLY A 137 9.40 -11.34 -7.85
C GLY A 137 10.08 -10.77 -9.08
N VAL A 138 10.45 -11.69 -9.96
CA VAL A 138 11.15 -11.38 -11.18
C VAL A 138 10.68 -12.32 -12.28
N GLN A 139 10.56 -11.78 -13.49
CA GLN A 139 10.37 -12.52 -14.73
C GLN A 139 11.53 -12.18 -15.65
N LEU A 140 12.29 -13.18 -16.07
CA LEU A 140 13.42 -13.05 -16.99
C LEU A 140 13.22 -13.95 -18.20
N LEU A 141 12.87 -13.33 -19.34
CA LEU A 141 12.61 -13.98 -20.61
C LEU A 141 11.52 -15.04 -20.51
N LEU A 142 11.87 -16.30 -20.29
CA LEU A 142 10.93 -17.43 -20.29
C LEU A 142 10.60 -17.94 -18.89
N ALA A 143 11.36 -17.54 -17.87
CA ALA A 143 11.21 -18.06 -16.51
C ALA A 143 11.07 -16.91 -15.51
N GLY A 144 10.21 -17.10 -14.52
CA GLY A 144 10.11 -16.19 -13.40
C GLY A 144 9.74 -16.90 -12.13
N ALA A 145 9.94 -16.18 -11.03
CA ALA A 145 9.57 -16.61 -9.70
C ALA A 145 8.97 -15.42 -8.95
N GLU A 146 8.09 -15.72 -8.01
CA GLU A 146 7.53 -14.74 -7.09
C GLU A 146 7.39 -15.41 -5.72
N ALA A 147 7.76 -14.69 -4.68
CA ALA A 147 7.58 -15.09 -3.31
C ALA A 147 7.00 -13.92 -2.51
N GLY A 148 6.09 -14.22 -1.58
CA GLY A 148 5.48 -13.21 -0.74
C GLY A 148 4.88 -13.78 0.52
N VAL A 149 4.67 -12.89 1.48
CA VAL A 149 4.01 -13.17 2.76
C VAL A 149 2.97 -12.09 3.01
N ASP A 150 1.78 -12.47 3.46
CA ASP A 150 0.77 -11.53 3.89
C ASP A 150 0.59 -11.55 5.42
N PRO A 151 1.14 -10.56 6.15
CA PRO A 151 1.01 -10.46 7.61
C PRO A 151 -0.45 -10.40 8.10
N SER A 152 -1.37 -9.92 7.27
CA SER A 152 -2.78 -9.84 7.66
C SER A 152 -3.44 -11.21 7.68
N GLU A 153 -3.04 -12.12 6.78
CA GLU A 153 -3.39 -13.55 6.82
C GLU A 153 -2.77 -14.24 8.03
N ILE A 154 -1.53 -13.89 8.40
CA ILE A 154 -0.88 -14.44 9.62
C ILE A 154 -1.71 -14.09 10.86
N GLY A 155 -2.16 -12.85 10.96
CA GLY A 155 -2.99 -12.37 12.06
C GLY A 155 -4.31 -13.14 12.15
N ASP A 156 -4.96 -13.37 11.01
CA ASP A 156 -6.20 -14.13 10.94
C ASP A 156 -6.01 -15.61 11.28
N PHE A 157 -4.96 -16.24 10.77
CA PHE A 157 -4.57 -17.61 11.13
C PHE A 157 -4.40 -17.77 12.64
N ILE A 158 -3.65 -16.87 13.28
CA ILE A 158 -3.41 -16.86 14.74
C ILE A 158 -4.71 -16.63 15.51
N ALA A 159 -5.54 -15.67 15.08
CA ALA A 159 -6.82 -15.38 15.71
C ALA A 159 -7.75 -16.60 15.68
N GLY A 160 -7.82 -17.30 14.55
CA GLY A 160 -8.69 -18.46 14.42
C GLY A 160 -8.22 -19.67 15.22
N LEU A 161 -6.93 -19.79 15.61
CA LEU A 161 -6.51 -20.79 16.62
C LEU A 161 -7.25 -20.62 17.95
N PHE A 162 -7.72 -19.41 18.25
CA PHE A 162 -8.52 -19.08 19.44
C PHE A 162 -10.02 -18.96 19.14
N LEU A 163 -10.49 -19.51 18.01
CA LEU A 163 -11.88 -19.42 17.54
C LEU A 163 -12.36 -17.97 17.31
N PHE A 164 -11.43 -17.05 17.04
CA PHE A 164 -11.73 -15.67 16.69
C PHE A 164 -11.52 -15.46 15.19
N ASP A 165 -12.52 -14.88 14.52
CA ASP A 165 -12.54 -14.67 13.07
C ASP A 165 -12.68 -13.15 12.77
N PRO A 166 -11.56 -12.40 12.75
CA PRO A 166 -11.56 -10.98 12.42
C PRO A 166 -12.11 -10.68 11.02
N ARG A 167 -11.91 -11.59 10.06
CA ARG A 167 -12.22 -11.36 8.65
C ARG A 167 -13.60 -11.81 8.23
N GLY A 168 -14.21 -12.70 9.00
CA GLY A 168 -15.52 -13.23 8.73
C GLY A 168 -15.53 -14.27 7.61
N ASP A 169 -14.40 -14.85 7.22
CA ASP A 169 -14.27 -15.70 6.04
C ASP A 169 -14.22 -17.21 6.31
N ASP A 170 -14.38 -17.60 7.57
CA ASP A 170 -14.36 -19.00 8.01
C ASP A 170 -15.58 -19.85 7.59
N VAL A 171 -16.62 -19.22 7.07
CA VAL A 171 -17.87 -19.91 6.73
C VAL A 171 -18.30 -19.55 5.31
N PRO A 172 -18.75 -20.55 4.50
CA PRO A 172 -19.31 -20.26 3.20
C PRO A 172 -20.52 -19.32 3.35
N ARG A 173 -20.40 -18.08 2.85
CA ARG A 173 -21.51 -17.12 2.78
C ARG A 173 -22.06 -17.07 1.35
N PRO A 174 -23.36 -16.73 1.18
CA PRO A 174 -23.89 -16.40 -0.14
C PRO A 174 -23.02 -15.33 -0.78
N ARG A 175 -22.61 -15.58 -2.02
CA ARG A 175 -21.66 -14.77 -2.79
C ARG A 175 -22.16 -13.31 -2.84
N PRO A 176 -21.46 -12.33 -2.23
CA PRO A 176 -21.76 -10.92 -2.49
C PRO A 176 -21.50 -10.63 -3.97
N GLU A 177 -22.35 -9.82 -4.61
CA GLU A 177 -22.03 -9.24 -5.92
C GLU A 177 -20.84 -8.28 -5.72
N LEU A 178 -19.71 -8.59 -6.35
CA LEU A 178 -18.48 -7.82 -6.22
C LEU A 178 -18.44 -6.71 -7.29
N PRO A 179 -17.95 -5.51 -6.95
CA PRO A 179 -17.61 -4.50 -7.96
C PRO A 179 -16.51 -5.04 -8.90
N GLU A 180 -16.59 -4.70 -10.19
CA GLU A 180 -15.77 -5.25 -11.28
C GLU A 180 -14.28 -4.84 -11.28
N THR A 181 -13.76 -4.18 -10.25
CA THR A 181 -12.40 -3.64 -10.31
C THR A 181 -11.36 -4.60 -9.73
N THR A 182 -10.38 -4.90 -10.58
CA THR A 182 -9.32 -5.89 -10.36
C THR A 182 -8.06 -5.19 -9.85
N SER A 183 -7.38 -5.83 -8.89
CA SER A 183 -6.03 -5.52 -8.36
C SER A 183 -5.83 -4.22 -7.55
N ALA A 184 -5.15 -4.40 -6.40
CA ALA A 184 -4.60 -3.39 -5.48
C ALA A 184 -5.49 -2.14 -5.28
N ILE A 185 -6.51 -2.28 -4.42
CA ILE A 185 -7.39 -1.20 -3.96
C ILE A 185 -7.55 -0.11 -5.04
N SER A 186 -8.47 -0.34 -5.98
CA SER A 186 -9.19 0.80 -6.54
C SER A 186 -9.71 1.56 -5.32
N LEU A 187 -9.09 2.71 -5.02
CA LEU A 187 -9.69 3.70 -4.16
C LEU A 187 -11.00 4.00 -4.86
N GLY A 188 -12.07 3.38 -4.36
CA GLY A 188 -13.36 3.37 -5.05
C GLY A 188 -13.76 4.77 -5.46
N GLU A 189 -14.56 4.89 -6.50
CA GLU A 189 -15.20 6.15 -6.87
C GLU A 189 -15.87 6.75 -5.63
N GLY A 190 -15.15 7.68 -5.00
CA GLY A 190 -15.48 8.20 -3.69
C GLY A 190 -15.66 9.70 -3.81
N THR A 191 -16.82 10.19 -3.42
CA THR A 191 -17.07 11.61 -3.21
C THR A 191 -16.32 12.06 -1.95
N GLY A 192 -15.00 12.28 -2.07
CA GLY A 192 -14.14 12.67 -0.96
C GLY A 192 -12.79 13.25 -1.40
N VAL A 193 -12.05 13.82 -0.45
CA VAL A 193 -10.78 14.58 -0.60
C VAL A 193 -9.59 13.70 -1.06
N PHE A 194 -9.85 12.49 -1.54
CA PHE A 194 -8.86 11.49 -1.95
C PHE A 194 -9.13 10.93 -3.36
N ALA A 195 -9.56 11.79 -4.29
CA ALA A 195 -9.96 11.39 -5.63
C ALA A 195 -8.72 11.10 -6.50
N VAL A 196 -8.34 9.83 -6.54
CA VAL A 196 -7.46 9.28 -7.57
C VAL A 196 -8.24 9.27 -8.88
N GLU A 197 -7.59 9.65 -9.98
CA GLU A 197 -8.22 9.53 -11.28
C GLU A 197 -8.52 8.06 -11.59
N PRO A 198 -9.71 7.78 -12.14
CA PRO A 198 -10.07 6.42 -12.49
C PRO A 198 -9.03 5.88 -13.46
N LYS A 199 -8.53 4.69 -13.14
CA LYS A 199 -7.60 3.97 -13.97
C LYS A 199 -8.33 3.54 -15.25
N PRO A 200 -7.83 3.86 -16.46
CA PRO A 200 -8.38 3.31 -17.69
C PRO A 200 -8.07 1.81 -17.79
N ASP A 201 -8.93 1.05 -18.46
CA ASP A 201 -8.70 -0.40 -18.70
C ASP A 201 -7.36 -0.64 -19.40
N ARG A 202 -6.95 0.27 -20.30
CA ARG A 202 -5.69 0.21 -21.03
C ARG A 202 -5.10 1.59 -21.23
N PHE A 203 -3.78 1.68 -21.16
CA PHE A 203 -3.05 2.91 -21.47
C PHE A 203 -2.64 2.95 -22.94
N ASP A 204 -2.99 4.03 -23.65
CA ASP A 204 -2.66 4.21 -25.06
C ASP A 204 -1.15 4.25 -25.34
N SER A 205 -0.36 4.70 -24.36
CA SER A 205 1.08 4.81 -24.48
C SER A 205 1.77 4.80 -23.11
N MET A 206 3.10 4.57 -23.13
CA MET A 206 3.92 4.75 -21.94
C MET A 206 3.86 6.19 -21.41
N GLY A 207 3.70 7.19 -22.29
CA GLY A 207 3.54 8.60 -21.87
C GLY A 207 2.30 8.78 -21.01
N ALA A 208 1.13 8.33 -21.50
CA ALA A 208 -0.13 8.41 -20.77
C ALA A 208 -0.07 7.70 -19.40
N ARG A 209 0.64 6.57 -19.36
CA ARG A 209 0.87 5.79 -18.13
C ARG A 209 1.75 6.55 -17.13
N MET A 210 2.81 7.21 -17.60
CA MET A 210 3.67 8.03 -16.75
C MET A 210 2.96 9.30 -16.26
N ASP A 211 2.12 9.92 -17.10
CA ASP A 211 1.31 11.07 -16.72
C ASP A 211 0.29 10.69 -15.63
N TYR A 212 -0.38 9.55 -15.79
CA TYR A 212 -1.27 8.98 -14.77
C TYR A 212 -0.54 8.70 -13.46
N LEU A 213 0.63 8.06 -13.51
CA LEU A 213 1.43 7.82 -12.31
C LEU A 213 1.88 9.12 -11.65
N HIS A 214 2.37 10.08 -12.42
CA HIS A 214 2.85 11.35 -11.92
C HIS A 214 1.77 12.05 -11.08
N LEU A 215 0.55 12.11 -11.61
CA LEU A 215 -0.57 12.76 -10.96
C LEU A 215 -1.05 11.98 -9.73
N ASN A 216 -1.30 10.68 -9.87
CA ASN A 216 -1.93 9.89 -8.83
C ASN A 216 -0.98 9.52 -7.70
N VAL A 217 0.31 9.30 -7.96
CA VAL A 217 1.32 9.09 -6.92
C VAL A 217 1.45 10.34 -6.06
N GLN A 218 1.46 11.51 -6.70
CA GLN A 218 1.51 12.77 -5.97
C GLN A 218 0.27 12.97 -5.09
N ARG A 219 -0.94 12.71 -5.60
CA ARG A 219 -2.17 12.80 -4.79
C ARG A 219 -2.14 11.81 -3.62
N ARG A 220 -1.83 10.54 -3.89
CA ARG A 220 -1.77 9.48 -2.89
C ARG A 220 -0.81 9.78 -1.73
N ILE A 221 0.32 10.45 -2.00
CA ILE A 221 1.27 10.83 -0.95
C ILE A 221 0.88 12.16 -0.28
N SER A 222 0.46 13.16 -1.06
CA SER A 222 0.21 14.51 -0.56
C SER A 222 -1.10 14.64 0.23
N GLU A 223 -2.15 13.90 -0.11
CA GLU A 223 -3.45 14.07 0.54
C GLU A 223 -3.46 13.62 2.00
N PRO A 224 -2.89 12.46 2.40
CA PRO A 224 -2.76 12.12 3.81
C PRO A 224 -1.95 13.16 4.60
N LEU A 225 -0.91 13.72 3.99
CA LEU A 225 -0.11 14.78 4.59
C LEU A 225 -0.94 16.06 4.79
N ARG A 226 -1.75 16.45 3.80
CA ARG A 226 -2.65 17.61 3.88
C ARG A 226 -3.75 17.40 4.90
N ALA A 227 -4.36 16.22 4.95
CA ALA A 227 -5.37 15.87 5.94
C ALA A 227 -4.78 15.91 7.36
N THR A 228 -3.56 15.38 7.51
CA THR A 228 -2.82 15.44 8.77
C THR A 228 -2.52 16.89 9.15
N ASP A 229 -2.03 17.73 8.24
CA ASP A 229 -1.75 19.15 8.50
C ASP A 229 -3.01 19.95 8.85
N ALA A 230 -4.11 19.71 8.13
CA ALA A 230 -5.40 20.35 8.38
C ALA A 230 -5.97 20.00 9.76
N TYR A 231 -5.78 18.76 10.24
CA TYR A 231 -6.15 18.37 11.60
C TYR A 231 -5.46 19.24 12.67
N PHE A 232 -4.24 19.72 12.41
CA PHE A 232 -3.53 20.62 13.33
C PHE A 232 -3.90 22.10 13.17
N ALA A 233 -4.72 22.45 12.17
CA ALA A 233 -5.17 23.81 11.89
C ALA A 233 -6.43 24.22 12.68
N ASP A 234 -7.17 23.27 13.25
CA ASP A 234 -8.53 23.43 13.79
C ASP A 234 -8.66 24.43 14.98
N ASP A 235 -7.54 24.82 15.61
CA ASP A 235 -7.52 25.85 16.68
C ASP A 235 -7.19 27.28 16.17
N SER A 236 -6.98 27.47 14.87
CA SER A 236 -6.54 28.76 14.31
C SER A 236 -7.66 29.43 13.50
N GLU A 237 -7.91 30.71 13.77
CA GLU A 237 -8.97 31.50 13.13
C GLU A 237 -8.81 31.63 11.59
N VAL A 238 -7.64 31.29 11.05
CA VAL A 238 -7.37 31.26 9.60
C VAL A 238 -6.49 30.04 9.27
N PRO A 239 -7.07 28.92 8.79
CA PRO A 239 -6.28 27.77 8.36
C PRO A 239 -5.44 28.16 7.14
N ILE A 240 -4.13 27.93 7.22
CA ILE A 240 -3.24 28.12 6.07
C ILE A 240 -3.41 26.90 5.18
N VAL A 241 -3.75 27.11 3.91
CA VAL A 241 -3.78 26.02 2.93
C VAL A 241 -2.34 25.54 2.69
N PRO A 242 -2.00 24.28 3.02
CA PRO A 242 -0.67 23.76 2.73
C PRO A 242 -0.40 23.81 1.22
N PRO A 243 0.77 24.32 0.78
CA PRO A 243 1.12 24.29 -0.63
C PRO A 243 1.31 22.84 -1.08
N GLN A 244 1.17 22.62 -2.39
CA GLN A 244 1.24 21.28 -2.96
C GLN A 244 2.64 20.68 -2.76
N THR A 245 2.72 19.53 -2.10
CA THR A 245 3.95 18.75 -1.93
C THR A 245 4.55 18.45 -3.30
N GLN A 246 5.81 18.81 -3.49
CA GLN A 246 6.55 18.47 -4.70
C GLN A 246 7.33 17.18 -4.44
N ILE A 247 7.01 16.16 -5.23
CA ILE A 247 7.71 14.87 -5.18
C ILE A 247 8.40 14.70 -6.52
N ARG A 248 9.72 14.56 -6.47
CA ARG A 248 10.55 14.26 -7.61
C ARG A 248 11.08 12.84 -7.46
N LEU A 249 10.55 11.96 -8.29
CA LEU A 249 11.03 10.59 -8.45
C LEU A 249 11.87 10.53 -9.72
N GLY A 250 13.15 10.22 -9.58
CA GLY A 250 14.08 9.95 -10.67
C GLY A 250 14.55 8.51 -10.61
N LEU A 251 14.65 7.85 -11.76
CA LEU A 251 15.29 6.54 -11.86
C LEU A 251 16.50 6.68 -12.79
N TYR A 252 17.69 6.52 -12.24
CA TYR A 252 18.94 6.64 -12.99
C TYR A 252 19.55 5.27 -13.20
N GLY A 253 19.78 4.88 -14.46
CA GLY A 253 20.49 3.66 -14.80
C GLY A 253 21.88 3.99 -15.36
N THR A 254 22.94 3.49 -14.74
CA THR A 254 24.30 3.58 -15.28
C THR A 254 24.72 2.22 -15.81
N VAL A 255 25.05 2.14 -17.09
CA VAL A 255 25.64 0.95 -17.72
C VAL A 255 27.12 1.22 -17.97
N ARG A 256 28.02 0.48 -17.31
CA ARG A 256 29.48 0.57 -17.52
C ARG A 256 29.96 -0.71 -18.20
N LYS A 257 30.66 -0.56 -19.32
CA LYS A 257 31.27 -1.68 -20.08
C LYS A 257 32.77 -1.44 -20.23
N TYR A 258 33.54 -1.84 -19.22
CA TYR A 258 35.01 -1.84 -19.30
C TYR A 258 35.56 -3.25 -19.54
N ARG A 259 35.42 -4.15 -18.56
CA ARG A 259 35.79 -5.58 -18.65
C ARG A 259 34.74 -6.52 -18.09
N LYS A 260 33.87 -6.02 -17.21
CA LYS A 260 32.63 -6.65 -16.75
C LYS A 260 31.48 -5.73 -17.12
N PHE A 261 30.32 -6.32 -17.39
CA PHE A 261 29.08 -5.58 -17.55
C PHE A 261 28.58 -5.22 -16.15
N GLU A 262 28.59 -3.94 -15.81
CA GLU A 262 28.05 -3.42 -14.56
C GLU A 262 26.83 -2.56 -14.89
N PHE A 263 25.69 -2.92 -14.31
CA PHE A 263 24.45 -2.17 -14.38
C PHE A 263 24.09 -1.72 -12.97
N GLU A 264 24.03 -0.41 -12.77
CA GLU A 264 23.65 0.21 -11.51
C GLU A 264 22.34 0.98 -11.70
N LEU A 265 21.31 0.62 -10.94
CA LEU A 265 20.03 1.30 -10.92
C LEU A 265 19.92 2.09 -9.63
N MET A 266 19.91 3.42 -9.73
CA MET A 266 19.85 4.34 -8.60
C MET A 266 18.48 5.04 -8.61
N PRO A 267 17.51 4.59 -7.79
CA PRO A 267 16.33 5.40 -7.54
C PRO A 267 16.74 6.65 -6.75
N ASN A 268 16.27 7.81 -7.19
CA ASN A 268 16.37 9.07 -6.48
C ASN A 268 14.94 9.52 -6.13
N MET A 269 14.68 9.75 -4.85
CA MET A 269 13.42 10.32 -4.39
C MET A 269 13.74 11.56 -3.59
N GLU A 270 13.27 12.70 -4.09
CA GLU A 270 13.31 13.98 -3.41
C GLU A 270 11.87 14.40 -3.14
N MET A 271 11.58 14.74 -1.89
CA MET A 271 10.24 15.09 -1.45
C MET A 271 10.33 16.36 -0.61
N ASP A 272 9.78 17.45 -1.12
CA ASP A 272 9.66 18.71 -0.39
C ASP A 272 8.23 18.85 0.15
N VAL A 273 8.11 18.74 1.47
CA VAL A 273 6.85 18.72 2.19
C VAL A 273 6.77 19.94 3.10
N GLU A 274 5.89 20.87 2.74
CA GLU A 274 5.55 22.00 3.60
C GLU A 274 4.25 21.74 4.33
N LEU A 275 4.34 21.60 5.65
CA LEU A 275 3.19 21.44 6.53
C LEU A 275 3.11 22.68 7.43
N PRO A 276 2.54 23.81 6.96
CA PRO A 276 2.60 25.08 7.68
C PRO A 276 1.87 25.02 9.03
N ASN A 277 0.76 24.29 9.12
CA ASN A 277 -0.02 24.17 10.34
C ASN A 277 0.71 23.26 11.36
N LEU A 278 1.32 22.18 10.88
CA LEU A 278 2.19 21.33 11.68
C LEU A 278 3.49 22.04 12.07
N LYS A 279 4.19 22.75 11.16
CA LYS A 279 5.47 23.45 11.39
C LYS A 279 5.40 24.43 12.56
N ARG A 280 4.26 25.08 12.79
CA ARG A 280 4.01 25.93 13.98
C ARG A 280 4.09 25.15 15.30
N ARG A 281 3.94 23.82 15.28
CA ARG A 281 3.84 22.95 16.45
C ARG A 281 4.90 21.83 16.49
N LEU A 282 5.38 21.36 15.33
CA LEU A 282 6.27 20.21 15.13
C LEU A 282 6.87 20.24 13.70
N ARG A 283 8.18 20.02 13.54
CA ARG A 283 8.86 19.90 12.25
C ARG A 283 9.29 18.45 12.03
N VAL A 284 8.66 17.74 11.11
CA VAL A 284 9.09 16.38 10.70
C VAL A 284 10.09 16.51 9.56
N PHE A 285 11.15 15.70 9.56
CA PHE A 285 12.14 15.65 8.49
C PHE A 285 12.44 14.19 8.10
N VAL A 286 12.54 13.97 6.78
CA VAL A 286 13.01 12.71 6.18
C VAL A 286 14.16 13.10 5.26
N GLU A 287 15.37 12.74 5.61
CA GLU A 287 16.57 13.08 4.86
C GLU A 287 17.26 11.80 4.40
N THR A 288 17.47 11.65 3.09
CA THR A 288 18.45 10.68 2.59
C THR A 288 19.83 11.28 2.83
N ALA A 289 20.74 10.51 3.45
CA ALA A 289 21.99 11.01 4.03
C ALA A 289 22.96 11.72 3.05
N ARG A 290 22.65 11.76 1.76
CA ARG A 290 23.46 12.43 0.72
C ARG A 290 23.13 13.93 0.54
N ALA A 291 22.10 14.47 1.19
CA ALA A 291 21.65 15.85 0.94
C ALA A 291 22.44 16.95 1.67
N ASN A 292 23.32 16.61 2.63
CA ASN A 292 24.02 17.59 3.48
C ASN A 292 25.53 17.75 3.15
N ASP A 293 26.00 17.24 2.02
CA ASP A 293 27.42 17.37 1.67
C ASP A 293 27.71 18.72 0.99
N LEU A 294 28.56 19.51 1.64
CA LEU A 294 29.21 20.68 1.05
C LEU A 294 29.95 20.26 -0.23
N PRO A 295 29.93 21.07 -1.30
CA PRO A 295 30.40 20.70 -2.65
C PRO A 295 31.90 20.35 -2.79
N GLU A 296 32.68 20.33 -1.70
CA GLU A 296 34.15 20.21 -1.73
C GLU A 296 34.70 18.93 -1.08
N ARG A 297 33.88 17.96 -0.66
CA ARG A 297 34.39 16.68 -0.15
C ARG A 297 34.62 15.64 -1.26
N ALA A 298 35.79 15.01 -1.22
CA ALA A 298 36.19 13.98 -2.16
C ALA A 298 35.28 12.74 -2.03
N VAL A 299 34.81 12.23 -3.17
CA VAL A 299 33.89 11.11 -3.33
C VAL A 299 34.40 9.79 -2.70
N THR A 300 35.69 9.70 -2.37
CA THR A 300 36.34 8.48 -1.90
C THR A 300 36.15 8.16 -0.41
N ASP A 301 35.59 9.09 0.39
CA ASP A 301 35.28 8.88 1.83
C ASP A 301 33.77 8.70 2.10
N GLN A 302 32.95 8.53 1.06
CA GLN A 302 31.48 8.53 1.13
C GLN A 302 30.88 7.12 1.13
N ASP A 303 31.06 6.36 2.22
CA ASP A 303 30.51 4.98 2.32
C ASP A 303 29.26 4.83 3.21
N GLU A 304 28.71 5.91 3.78
CA GLU A 304 27.48 5.79 4.59
C GLU A 304 26.23 6.14 3.77
N SER A 305 25.61 5.13 3.15
CA SER A 305 24.24 5.26 2.65
C SER A 305 23.26 5.09 3.81
N GLY A 306 22.24 5.95 3.88
CA GLY A 306 21.26 5.88 4.96
C GLY A 306 20.03 6.78 4.79
N VAL A 307 18.97 6.47 5.52
CA VAL A 307 17.78 7.31 5.70
C VAL A 307 17.71 7.78 7.15
N ASN A 308 17.57 9.08 7.35
CA ASN A 308 17.25 9.70 8.63
C ASN A 308 15.78 10.10 8.64
N VAL A 309 15.00 9.56 9.58
CA VAL A 309 13.61 10.00 9.81
C VAL A 309 13.54 10.56 11.23
N GLY A 310 13.10 11.81 11.39
CA GLY A 310 13.01 12.44 12.70
C GLY A 310 11.91 13.48 12.82
N ALA A 311 11.62 13.85 14.06
CA ALA A 311 10.76 14.94 14.44
C ALA A 311 11.51 15.90 15.35
N ARG A 312 11.42 17.19 15.03
CA ARG A 312 11.94 18.33 15.78
C ARG A 312 10.78 19.12 16.36
N LYS A 313 10.76 19.33 17.67
CA LYS A 313 9.81 20.24 18.33
C LYS A 313 10.52 21.52 18.76
N TRP A 314 10.03 22.66 18.28
CA TRP A 314 10.51 23.96 18.71
C TRP A 314 9.65 24.49 19.86
N PHE A 315 10.28 24.88 20.96
CA PHE A 315 9.64 25.48 22.11
C PHE A 315 9.94 26.98 22.14
N GLU A 316 9.08 27.78 21.49
CA GLU A 316 9.27 29.23 21.32
C GLU A 316 9.49 29.98 22.65
N ARG A 317 8.82 29.56 23.73
CA ARG A 317 8.94 30.20 25.05
C ARG A 317 10.33 30.14 25.66
N ILE A 318 11.14 29.16 25.26
CA ILE A 318 12.45 28.88 25.88
C ILE A 318 13.58 28.81 24.85
N ASN A 319 13.31 29.11 23.57
CA ASN A 319 14.29 29.00 22.47
C ASN A 319 15.01 27.64 22.45
N LEU A 320 14.28 26.54 22.67
CA LEU A 320 14.82 25.19 22.72
C LEU A 320 14.23 24.34 21.60
N SER A 321 15.07 23.60 20.89
CA SER A 321 14.64 22.51 20.00
C SER A 321 14.91 21.16 20.66
N ALA A 322 13.94 20.25 20.59
CA ALA A 322 14.14 18.84 20.91
C ALA A 322 13.94 18.01 19.64
N ASP A 323 14.94 17.20 19.32
CA ASP A 323 14.96 16.34 18.13
C ASP A 323 14.92 14.87 18.57
N VAL A 324 14.05 14.08 17.95
CA VAL A 324 13.99 12.63 18.11
C VAL A 324 13.92 12.01 16.72
N GLY A 325 14.82 11.09 16.40
CA GLY A 325 14.83 10.44 15.10
C GLY A 325 15.55 9.10 15.10
N VAL A 326 15.34 8.35 14.02
CA VAL A 326 15.95 7.05 13.74
C VAL A 326 16.79 7.18 12.47
N LYS A 327 18.06 6.78 12.56
CA LYS A 327 18.99 6.64 11.42
C LYS A 327 19.06 5.17 11.03
N ALA A 328 18.70 4.85 9.80
CA ALA A 328 18.95 3.54 9.21
C ALA A 328 20.13 3.67 8.23
N THR A 329 21.23 2.95 8.50
CA THR A 329 22.41 2.86 7.62
C THR A 329 22.47 1.52 6.94
N TRP A 330 22.92 1.47 5.69
CA TRP A 330 23.20 0.24 4.96
C TRP A 330 24.39 0.41 4.00
#